data_AF-A0A1M6I4N1-F1
#
_entry.id   AF-A0A1M6I4N1-F1
#
_cell.length_a   1.000
_cell.length_b   1.000
_cell.length_c   1.000
_cell.angle_alpha   90.00
_cell.angle_beta   90.00
_cell.angle_gamma   90.00
#
_symmetry.space_group_name_H-M   'P 1'
#
loop_
_entity.id
_entity.type
_entity.pdbx_description
1 polymer ?
#
loop_
_entity_poly.entity_id
_entity_poly.type
_entity_poly.pdbx_seq_one_letter_code
_entity_poly.pdbx_strand_id
1 'polypeptide(L)' 'MNIEICANSFASAKAAQDAGAHRIELCTELSVGGLTPSHGLIEKVIDDLDIPVHVLIRPRSGNFTYSEEEIDVMLKDLAF' A
#
# COMPACT_ATOMS: atom_id res chain seq x y z
N MET A 1 -9.25 -7.99 19.08
CA MET A 1 -9.14 -6.65 18.48
C MET A 1 -8.06 -6.76 17.42
N ASN A 2 -8.37 -6.47 16.16
CA ASN A 2 -7.39 -6.56 15.08
C ASN A 2 -6.70 -5.21 14.91
N ILE A 3 -5.38 -5.23 14.74
CA ILE A 3 -4.57 -4.03 14.53
C ILE A 3 -4.01 -4.07 13.12
N GLU A 4 -4.27 -3.01 12.36
CA GLU A 4 -3.66 -2.75 11.06
C GLU A 4 -2.63 -1.62 11.19
N ILE A 5 -1.49 -1.77 10.53
CA ILE A 5 -0.43 -0.76 10.50
C ILE A 5 -0.24 -0.28 9.07
N CYS A 6 -0.24 1.04 8.87
CA CYS A 6 0.16 1.63 7.60
C CYS A 6 1.70 1.61 7.48
N ALA A 7 2.21 0.96 6.43
CA ALA A 7 3.62 0.76 6.19
C ALA A 7 4.03 1.36 4.84
N ASN A 8 5.10 2.15 4.83
CA ASN A 8 5.57 2.87 3.63
C ASN A 8 6.82 2.28 2.97
N SER A 9 7.28 1.13 3.44
CA SER A 9 8.49 0.46 2.98
C SER A 9 8.48 -0.99 3.43
N PHE A 10 9.30 -1.83 2.80
CA PHE A 10 9.48 -3.21 3.21
C PHE A 10 9.93 -3.33 4.67
N ALA A 11 10.89 -2.50 5.09
CA ALA A 11 11.38 -2.50 6.47
C ALA A 11 10.28 -2.15 7.48
N SER A 12 9.42 -1.18 7.16
CA SER A 12 8.28 -0.80 8.01
C SER A 12 7.22 -1.91 8.05
N ALA A 13 6.92 -2.52 6.90
CA ALA A 13 5.98 -3.64 6.79
C ALA A 13 6.45 -4.84 7.62
N LYS A 14 7.74 -5.21 7.47
CA LYS A 14 8.34 -6.32 8.20
C LYS A 14 8.36 -6.06 9.71
N ALA A 15 8.72 -4.84 10.13
CA ALA A 15 8.66 -4.45 11.53
C ALA A 15 7.23 -4.52 12.12
N ALA A 16 6.21 -4.16 11.34
CA ALA A 16 4.82 -4.27 11.76
C ALA A 16 4.40 -5.73 11.98
N GLN A 17 4.76 -6.63 11.06
CA GLN A 17 4.55 -8.07 11.24
C GLN A 17 5.27 -8.59 12.49
N ASP A 18 6.55 -8.28 12.64
CA ASP A 18 7.37 -8.78 13.75
C ASP A 18 6.87 -8.25 15.11
N ALA A 19 6.20 -7.10 15.13
CA ALA A 19 5.54 -6.53 16.30
C ALA A 19 4.13 -7.08 16.58
N GLY A 20 3.61 -7.99 15.73
CA GLY A 20 2.30 -8.63 15.92
C GLY A 20 1.12 -7.87 15.31
N ALA A 21 1.34 -7.05 14.27
CA ALA A 21 0.24 -6.53 13.46
C ALA A 21 -0.56 -7.68 12.83
N HIS A 22 -1.88 -7.50 12.73
CA HIS A 22 -2.76 -8.51 12.13
C HIS A 22 -2.88 -8.33 10.61
N ARG A 23 -2.52 -7.15 10.10
CA ARG A 23 -2.55 -6.76 8.68
C ARG A 23 -1.71 -5.49 8.50
N ILE A 24 -1.26 -5.24 7.28
CA ILE A 24 -0.75 -3.93 6.89
C ILE A 24 -1.56 -3.29 5.76
N GLU A 25 -1.59 -1.96 5.76
CA GLU A 25 -1.85 -1.17 4.55
C GLU A 25 -0.49 -0.75 3.97
N LEU A 26 -0.16 -1.20 2.77
CA LEU A 26 1.06 -0.84 2.06
C LEU A 26 0.82 0.38 1.17
N CYS A 27 1.61 1.42 1.37
CA CYS A 27 1.59 2.63 0.56
C CYS A 27 3.01 3.18 0.32
N THR A 28 3.12 4.30 -0.39
CA THR A 28 4.31 5.15 -0.42
C THR A 28 3.93 6.59 -0.04
N GLU A 29 4.90 7.47 0.16
CA GLU A 29 4.67 8.91 0.37
C GLU A 29 3.64 9.22 1.49
N LEU A 30 3.86 8.67 2.68
CA LEU A 30 3.01 8.90 3.86
C LEU A 30 2.82 10.38 4.22
N SER A 31 3.81 11.23 3.89
CA SER A 31 3.78 12.68 4.13
C SER A 31 2.60 13.37 3.44
N VAL A 32 2.06 12.78 2.37
CA VAL A 32 0.88 13.27 1.63
C VAL A 32 -0.36 12.37 1.82
N GLY A 33 -0.33 11.52 2.85
CA GLY A 33 -1.41 10.60 3.19
C GLY A 33 -1.44 9.31 2.37
N GLY A 34 -0.30 8.90 1.78
CA GLY A 34 -0.19 7.63 1.06
C GLY A 34 -0.51 7.74 -0.43
N LEU A 35 0.28 7.06 -1.26
CA LEU A 35 0.08 6.84 -2.70
C LEU A 35 0.29 5.36 -3.05
N THR A 36 -0.09 4.97 -4.27
CA THR A 36 0.15 3.63 -4.80
C THR A 36 1.64 3.28 -4.73
N PRO A 37 2.04 2.19 -4.04
CA PRO A 37 3.43 1.74 -4.02
C PRO A 37 3.83 1.12 -5.36
N SER A 38 5.13 0.98 -5.61
CA SER A 38 5.61 0.32 -6.84
C SER A 38 5.34 -1.19 -6.81
N HIS A 39 5.14 -1.80 -7.98
CA HIS A 39 4.88 -3.25 -8.09
C HIS A 39 5.98 -4.09 -7.44
N GLY A 40 7.26 -3.75 -7.66
CA GLY A 40 8.36 -4.51 -7.03
C GLY A 40 8.37 -4.43 -5.51
N LEU A 41 7.83 -3.36 -4.91
CA LEU A 41 7.64 -3.30 -3.46
C LEU A 41 6.47 -4.18 -3.02
N ILE A 42 5.37 -4.20 -3.77
CA ILE A 42 4.22 -5.06 -3.52
C ILE A 42 4.64 -6.54 -3.57
N GLU A 43 5.29 -6.98 -4.65
CA GLU A 43 5.80 -8.35 -4.81
C GLU A 43 6.70 -8.72 -3.64
N LYS A 44 7.69 -7.88 -3.33
CA LYS A 44 8.64 -8.15 -2.25
C LYS A 44 7.95 -8.29 -0.90
N VAL A 45 6.92 -7.50 -0.63
CA VAL A 45 6.16 -7.57 0.63
C VAL A 45 5.29 -8.82 0.66
N ILE A 46 4.59 -9.14 -0.42
CA ILE A 46 3.73 -10.33 -0.49
C ILE A 46 4.54 -11.63 -0.39
N ASP A 47 5.72 -11.69 -1.01
CA ASP A 47 6.57 -12.88 -1.01
C ASP A 47 7.19 -13.19 0.37
N ASP A 48 7.46 -12.16 1.18
CA ASP A 48 8.23 -12.29 2.43
C ASP A 48 7.39 -12.15 3.72
N LEU A 49 6.17 -11.59 3.65
CA LEU A 49 5.29 -11.42 4.81
C LEU A 49 4.19 -12.48 4.82
N ASP A 50 3.83 -12.90 6.04
CA ASP A 50 2.82 -13.92 6.31
C ASP A 50 1.45 -13.33 6.67
N ILE A 51 1.42 -12.04 7.02
CA ILE A 51 0.19 -11.33 7.37
C ILE A 51 -0.49 -10.75 6.12
N PRO A 52 -1.83 -10.59 6.12
CA PRO A 52 -2.53 -9.94 5.03
C PRO A 52 -1.95 -8.56 4.69
N VAL A 53 -1.98 -8.21 3.41
CA VAL A 53 -1.51 -6.94 2.88
C VAL A 53 -2.63 -6.31 2.05
N HIS A 54 -3.04 -5.11 2.42
CA HIS A 54 -3.89 -4.26 1.58
C HIS A 54 -3.02 -3.22 0.91
N VAL A 55 -3.09 -3.11 -0.42
CA VAL A 55 -2.34 -2.12 -1.17
C VAL A 55 -3.22 -0.87 -1.37
N LEU A 56 -2.68 0.30 -1.04
CA LEU A 56 -3.37 1.56 -1.34
C LEU A 56 -3.34 1.83 -2.84
N ILE A 57 -4.49 2.11 -3.44
CA ILE A 57 -4.60 2.54 -4.85
C ILE A 57 -4.96 4.03 -4.85
N ARG A 58 -3.95 4.87 -5.08
CA ARG A 58 -4.10 6.32 -5.12
C ARG A 58 -2.98 6.94 -6.00
N PRO A 59 -3.32 7.45 -7.19
CA PRO A 59 -2.32 7.81 -8.20
C PRO A 59 -1.63 9.15 -7.91
N ARG A 60 -2.26 10.04 -7.13
CA ARG A 60 -1.69 11.34 -6.74
C ARG A 60 -2.22 11.86 -5.41
N SER A 61 -1.51 12.84 -4.86
CA SER A 61 -1.90 13.57 -3.65
C SER A 61 -3.02 14.58 -3.92
N GLY A 62 -3.52 15.20 -2.85
CA GLY A 62 -4.61 16.17 -2.92
C GLY A 62 -5.99 15.51 -2.85
N ASN A 63 -6.90 15.96 -3.71
CA ASN A 63 -8.30 15.52 -3.71
C ASN A 63 -8.50 14.10 -4.27
N PHE A 64 -9.72 13.60 -4.16
CA PHE A 64 -10.16 12.28 -4.64
C PHE A 64 -11.10 12.38 -5.86
N THR A 65 -11.11 13.52 -6.54
CA THR A 65 -11.84 13.70 -7.80
C THR A 65 -10.86 13.41 -8.93
N TYR A 66 -11.00 12.24 -9.54
CA TYR A 66 -10.04 11.75 -10.53
C TYR A 66 -10.52 12.03 -11.96
N SER A 67 -9.57 12.32 -12.86
CA SER A 67 -9.85 12.32 -14.30
C SER A 67 -10.03 10.89 -14.82
N GLU A 68 -10.55 10.75 -16.05
CA GLU A 68 -10.70 9.43 -16.68
C GLU A 68 -9.34 8.75 -16.85
N GLU A 69 -8.29 9.50 -17.20
CA GLU A 69 -6.93 8.98 -17.33
C GLU A 69 -6.35 8.52 -15.98
N GLU A 70 -6.69 9.21 -14.88
CA GLU A 70 -6.28 8.80 -13.54
C GLU A 70 -6.98 7.52 -13.09
N ILE A 71 -8.28 7.39 -13.41
CA ILE A 71 -9.03 6.16 -13.17
C ILE A 71 -8.46 4.99 -14.00
N ASP A 72 -8.10 5.23 -15.26
CA ASP A 72 -7.46 4.22 -16.11
C ASP A 72 -6.12 3.72 -15.53
N VAL A 73 -5.33 4.62 -14.94
CA VAL A 73 -4.11 4.23 -14.20
C VAL A 73 -4.47 3.37 -12.99
N MET A 74 -5.42 3.81 -12.17
CA MET A 74 -5.85 3.06 -10.98
C MET A 74 -6.38 1.66 -11.31
N LEU A 75 -7.14 1.52 -12.41
CA LEU A 75 -7.66 0.23 -12.86
C LEU A 75 -6.54 -0.71 -13.30
N LYS A 76 -5.47 -0.19 -13.91
CA LYS A 76 -4.28 -0.99 -14.25
C LYS A 76 -3.52 -1.41 -12.99
N ASP A 77 -3.37 -0.52 -12.02
CA ASP A 77 -2.74 -0.84 -10.72
C ASP A 77 -3.55 -1.90 -9.95
N LEU A 78 -4.88 -1.89 -10.06
CA LEU A 78 -5.78 -2.88 -9.44
C LEU A 78 -5.75 -4.26 -10.09
N ALA A 79 -5.41 -4.33 -11.38
CA ALA A 79 -5.42 -5.56 -12.17
C ALA A 79 -4.12 -6.37 -12.04
N PHE A 80 -3.10 -5.78 -11.41
CA PHE A 80 -1.88 -6.45 -11.00
C PHE A 80 -2.15 -7.38 -9.81
#